data_AF-A0A414P805-F1
#
_entry.id   AF-A0A414P805-F1
#
_cell.length_a   1.000
_cell.length_b   1.000
_cell.length_c   1.000
_cell.angle_alpha   90.00
_cell.angle_beta   90.00
_cell.angle_gamma   90.00
#
_symmetry.space_group_name_H-M   'P 1'
#
loop_
_entity.id
_entity.type
_entity.pdbx_description
1 polymer ?
#
loop_
_entity_poly.entity_id
_entity_poly.type
_entity_poly.pdbx_seq_one_letter_code
_entity_poly.pdbx_strand_id
1 'polypeptide(L)'
;MNRERFIAELKENPGYSDKQRDNIIKKSIQNCHWKTKCTVAMEELAELQQEVSKKIRGSGDKVGLLEEMADVYICLEFLKSIFNIHESDVFRAIDVKLEREEALQKRLEKKNREAGNE
;
A
#
# COMPACT_ATOMS: atom_id res chain seq x y z
N MET A 1 -9.48 13.51 -5.28
CA MET A 1 -9.38 14.53 -4.21
C MET A 1 -8.83 15.86 -4.77
N ASN A 2 -8.83 16.98 -4.04
CA ASN A 2 -8.11 18.20 -4.49
C ASN A 2 -6.62 18.05 -4.15
N ARG A 3 -5.80 17.80 -5.18
CA ARG A 3 -4.37 17.54 -5.05
C ARG A 3 -3.58 18.68 -4.40
N GLU A 4 -3.94 19.92 -4.67
CA GLU A 4 -3.26 21.08 -4.07
C GLU A 4 -3.49 21.14 -2.57
N ARG A 5 -4.69 20.74 -2.14
CA ARG A 5 -5.05 20.62 -0.73
C ARG A 5 -4.25 19.51 -0.04
N PHE A 6 -4.15 18.32 -0.64
CA PHE A 6 -3.35 17.23 -0.07
C PHE A 6 -1.87 17.62 0.08
N ILE A 7 -1.29 18.28 -0.92
CA ILE A 7 0.10 18.77 -0.85
C ILE A 7 0.29 19.80 0.27
N ALA A 8 -0.67 20.69 0.48
CA ALA A 8 -0.62 21.65 1.57
C ALA A 8 -0.69 20.96 2.94
N GLU A 9 -1.64 20.04 3.12
CA GLU A 9 -1.83 19.27 4.35
C GLU A 9 -0.61 18.37 4.67
N LEU A 10 0.05 17.82 3.65
CA LEU A 10 1.27 17.03 3.81
C LEU A 10 2.42 17.86 4.43
N LYS A 11 2.51 19.16 4.10
CA LYS A 11 3.54 20.06 4.67
C LYS A 11 3.28 20.39 6.13
N GLU A 12 2.02 20.45 6.54
CA GLU A 12 1.64 20.72 7.93
C GLU A 12 1.97 19.54 8.86
N ASN A 13 2.10 18.33 8.30
CA ASN A 13 2.42 17.08 8.99
C ASN A 13 1.58 16.88 10.26
N PRO A 14 0.38 16.28 10.15
CA PRO A 14 -0.51 16.10 11.30
C PRO A 14 0.06 15.22 12.42
N GLY A 15 1.12 14.45 12.16
CA GLY A 15 1.94 13.84 13.22
C GLY A 15 1.21 12.85 14.14
N TYR A 16 0.12 12.22 13.69
CA TYR A 16 -0.65 11.28 14.51
C TYR A 16 0.20 10.11 15.00
N SER A 17 0.09 9.79 16.30
CA SER A 17 0.61 8.55 16.88
C SER A 17 -0.16 7.33 16.38
N ASP A 18 0.44 6.14 16.50
CA ASP A 18 -0.21 4.88 16.08
C ASP A 18 -1.54 4.65 16.81
N LYS A 19 -1.61 4.95 18.11
CA LYS A 19 -2.87 4.90 18.87
C LYS A 19 -3.94 5.82 18.32
N GLN A 20 -3.58 7.01 17.83
CA GLN A 20 -4.54 7.93 17.22
C GLN A 20 -5.03 7.39 15.87
N ARG A 21 -4.12 6.86 15.04
CA ARG A 21 -4.46 6.22 13.76
C ARG A 21 -5.42 5.06 13.97
N ASP A 22 -5.11 4.16 14.90
CA ASP A 22 -5.96 3.02 15.26
C ASP A 22 -7.36 3.46 15.69
N ASN A 23 -7.45 4.49 16.51
CA ASN A 23 -8.72 5.02 16.98
C ASN A 23 -9.56 5.62 15.85
N ILE A 24 -8.93 6.33 14.91
CA ILE A 24 -9.61 6.89 13.73
C ILE A 24 -10.11 5.74 12.85
N ILE A 25 -9.27 4.73 12.58
CA ILE A 25 -9.61 3.57 11.77
C ILE A 25 -10.79 2.80 12.37
N LYS A 26 -10.75 2.50 13.68
CA LYS A 26 -11.83 1.81 14.39
C LYS A 26 -13.14 2.58 14.32
N LYS A 27 -13.12 3.90 14.55
CA LYS A 27 -14.31 4.76 14.43
C LYS A 27 -14.86 4.76 13.00
N SER A 28 -13.98 4.80 12.00
CA SER A 28 -14.34 4.78 10.58
C SER A 28 -15.07 3.50 10.18
N ILE A 29 -14.64 2.35 10.72
CA ILE A 29 -15.30 1.05 10.49
C ILE A 29 -16.62 0.97 11.26
N GLN A 30 -16.68 1.43 12.51
CA GLN A 30 -17.91 1.39 13.32
C GLN A 30 -19.06 2.20 12.71
N ASN A 31 -18.74 3.31 12.04
CA ASN A 31 -19.73 4.22 11.47
C ASN A 31 -20.18 3.82 10.05
N CYS A 32 -19.67 2.74 9.48
CA CYS A 32 -19.90 2.36 8.09
C CYS A 32 -20.13 0.85 7.95
N HIS A 33 -20.93 0.44 6.98
CA HIS A 33 -21.10 -0.99 6.74
C HIS A 33 -19.79 -1.60 6.18
N TRP A 34 -19.37 -2.76 6.70
CA TRP A 34 -18.08 -3.37 6.32
C TRP A 34 -17.92 -3.59 4.81
N LYS A 35 -19.01 -3.95 4.12
CA LYS A 35 -19.00 -4.08 2.64
C LYS A 35 -18.65 -2.76 1.95
N THR A 36 -19.12 -1.62 2.45
CA THR A 36 -18.79 -0.31 1.89
C THR A 36 -17.31 -0.02 2.04
N LYS A 37 -16.70 -0.37 3.18
CA LYS A 37 -15.24 -0.26 3.36
C LYS A 37 -14.46 -1.19 2.43
N CYS A 38 -14.97 -2.40 2.17
CA CYS A 38 -14.37 -3.28 1.17
C CYS A 38 -14.50 -2.72 -0.26
N THR A 39 -15.62 -2.08 -0.60
CA THR A 39 -15.78 -1.40 -1.91
C THR A 39 -14.78 -0.26 -2.05
N VAL A 40 -14.63 0.59 -1.04
CA VAL A 40 -13.60 1.65 -1.03
C VAL A 40 -12.21 1.04 -1.20
N ALA A 41 -11.87 -0.02 -0.47
CA ALA A 41 -10.58 -0.70 -0.64
C ALA A 41 -10.33 -1.21 -2.08
N MET A 42 -11.38 -1.67 -2.78
CA MET A 42 -11.27 -2.07 -4.19
C MET A 42 -11.05 -0.86 -5.11
N GLU A 43 -11.69 0.27 -4.81
CA GLU A 43 -11.52 1.54 -5.54
C GLU A 43 -10.09 2.06 -5.39
N GLU A 44 -9.56 2.18 -4.17
CA GLU A 44 -8.19 2.67 -3.92
C GLU A 44 -7.12 1.75 -4.54
N LEU A 45 -7.33 0.43 -4.51
CA LEU A 45 -6.44 -0.52 -5.19
C LEU A 45 -6.45 -0.31 -6.72
N ALA A 46 -7.59 0.04 -7.30
CA ALA A 46 -7.71 0.35 -8.72
C ALA A 46 -7.10 1.72 -9.07
N GLU A 47 -7.18 2.71 -8.18
CA GLU A 47 -6.53 4.02 -8.33
C GLU A 47 -5.00 3.88 -8.25
N LEU A 48 -4.47 3.13 -7.28
CA LEU A 48 -3.05 2.80 -7.22
C LEU A 48 -2.57 2.07 -8.49
N GLN A 49 -3.35 1.11 -9.00
CA GLN A 49 -3.05 0.45 -10.26
C GLN A 49 -2.95 1.45 -11.42
N GLN A 50 -3.86 2.43 -11.48
CA GLN A 50 -3.86 3.47 -12.50
C GLN A 50 -2.63 4.38 -12.38
N GLU A 51 -2.25 4.82 -11.19
CA GLU A 51 -1.06 5.66 -10.98
C GLU A 51 0.25 4.93 -11.33
N VAL A 52 0.38 3.65 -10.94
CA VAL A 52 1.50 2.81 -11.39
C VAL A 52 1.55 2.71 -12.92
N SER A 53 0.39 2.53 -13.56
CA SER A 53 0.28 2.49 -15.01
C SER A 53 0.71 3.80 -15.69
N LYS A 54 0.32 4.96 -15.12
CA LYS A 54 0.77 6.28 -15.60
C LYS A 54 2.28 6.44 -15.45
N LYS A 55 2.85 5.95 -14.34
CA LYS A 55 4.30 5.99 -14.09
C LYS A 55 5.10 5.19 -15.12
N ILE A 56 4.66 3.98 -15.44
CA ILE A 56 5.31 3.15 -16.45
C ILE A 56 5.28 3.81 -17.84
N ARG A 57 4.22 4.58 -18.17
CA ARG A 57 4.13 5.35 -19.42
C ARG A 57 4.88 6.68 -19.43
N GLY A 58 5.54 7.05 -18.33
CA GLY A 58 6.25 8.32 -18.20
C GLY A 58 5.37 9.55 -17.96
N SER A 59 4.06 9.37 -17.70
CA SER A 59 3.10 10.46 -17.48
C SER A 59 2.62 10.60 -16.02
N GLY A 60 3.05 9.71 -15.13
CA GLY A 60 2.65 9.74 -13.72
C GLY A 60 3.47 10.72 -12.90
N ASP A 61 2.94 11.18 -11.78
CA ASP A 61 3.62 12.07 -10.84
C ASP A 61 3.85 11.42 -9.46
N LYS A 62 4.91 11.85 -8.75
CA LYS A 62 5.32 11.19 -7.50
C LYS A 62 4.32 11.41 -6.36
N VAL A 63 3.60 12.52 -6.39
CA VAL A 63 2.64 12.90 -5.35
C VAL A 63 1.37 12.07 -5.47
N GLY A 64 0.82 11.92 -6.68
CA GLY A 64 -0.33 11.06 -6.94
C GLY A 64 -0.05 9.62 -6.54
N LEU A 65 1.09 9.06 -6.97
CA LEU A 65 1.48 7.72 -6.53
C LEU A 65 1.58 7.60 -4.99
N LEU A 66 2.09 8.63 -4.30
CA LEU A 66 2.19 8.64 -2.84
C LEU A 66 0.81 8.69 -2.16
N GLU A 67 -0.11 9.49 -2.70
CA GLU A 67 -1.50 9.61 -2.23
C GLU A 67 -2.19 8.24 -2.30
N GLU A 68 -2.20 7.61 -3.49
CA GLU A 68 -2.84 6.30 -3.67
C GLU A 68 -2.19 5.19 -2.83
N MET A 69 -0.87 5.25 -2.62
CA MET A 69 -0.18 4.32 -1.72
C MET A 69 -0.67 4.50 -0.28
N ALA A 70 -0.85 5.74 0.18
CA ALA A 70 -1.35 6.01 1.53
C ALA A 70 -2.80 5.52 1.70
N ASP A 71 -3.65 5.74 0.70
CA ASP A 71 -5.04 5.27 0.72
C ASP A 71 -5.12 3.74 0.75
N VAL A 72 -4.26 3.05 -0.01
CA VAL A 72 -4.13 1.59 0.07
C VAL A 72 -3.64 1.12 1.43
N TYR A 73 -2.66 1.78 2.06
CA TYR A 73 -2.23 1.42 3.43
C TYR A 73 -3.38 1.51 4.43
N ILE A 74 -4.18 2.58 4.37
CA ILE A 74 -5.36 2.74 5.23
C ILE A 74 -6.39 1.64 4.95
N CYS A 75 -6.62 1.31 3.67
CA CYS A 75 -7.53 0.23 3.29
C CYS A 75 -7.06 -1.14 3.77
N LEU A 76 -5.77 -1.42 3.77
CA LEU A 76 -5.22 -2.65 4.36
C LEU A 76 -5.51 -2.74 5.86
N GLU A 77 -5.44 -1.62 6.59
CA GLU A 77 -5.85 -1.59 8.01
C GLU A 77 -7.36 -1.83 8.19
N PHE A 78 -8.20 -1.31 7.28
CA PHE A 78 -9.63 -1.65 7.27
C PHE A 78 -9.84 -3.14 7.06
N LEU A 79 -9.18 -3.75 6.07
CA LEU A 79 -9.32 -5.17 5.77
C LEU A 79 -8.81 -6.05 6.93
N LYS A 80 -7.67 -5.69 7.54
CA LYS A 80 -7.16 -6.36 8.76
C LYS A 80 -8.21 -6.38 9.85
N SER A 81 -8.81 -5.22 10.16
CA SER A 81 -9.81 -5.11 11.21
C SER A 81 -11.15 -5.77 10.86
N ILE A 82 -11.61 -5.70 9.61
CA ILE A 82 -12.90 -6.26 9.17
C ILE A 82 -12.86 -7.79 9.16
N PHE A 83 -11.77 -8.37 8.68
CA PHE A 83 -11.61 -9.83 8.54
C PHE A 83 -10.86 -10.47 9.71
N ASN A 84 -10.59 -9.70 10.79
CA ASN A 84 -9.88 -10.15 11.98
C ASN A 84 -8.52 -10.80 11.65
N ILE A 85 -7.76 -10.17 10.76
CA ILE A 85 -6.40 -10.59 10.39
C ILE A 85 -5.41 -9.83 11.28
N HIS A 86 -4.62 -10.58 12.04
CA HIS A 86 -3.59 -10.00 12.90
C HIS A 86 -2.37 -9.55 12.09
N GLU A 87 -1.78 -8.44 12.52
CA GLU A 87 -0.57 -7.88 11.90
C GLU A 87 0.61 -8.86 11.90
N SER A 88 0.76 -9.67 12.95
CA SER A 88 1.77 -10.73 13.00
C SER A 88 1.61 -11.75 11.88
N ASP A 89 0.38 -12.05 11.45
CA ASP A 89 0.11 -13.00 10.38
C ASP A 89 0.46 -12.40 9.02
N VAL A 90 0.18 -11.11 8.84
CA VAL A 90 0.59 -10.35 7.66
C VAL A 90 2.11 -10.33 7.52
N PHE A 91 2.84 -10.03 8.61
CA PHE A 91 4.32 -10.02 8.55
C PHE A 91 4.90 -11.40 8.27
N ARG A 92 4.40 -12.46 8.91
CA ARG A 92 4.81 -13.83 8.56
C ARG A 92 4.55 -14.16 7.09
N ALA A 93 3.42 -13.72 6.54
CA ALA A 93 3.12 -13.92 5.12
C ALA A 93 4.06 -13.11 4.21
N ILE A 94 4.42 -11.88 4.60
CA ILE A 94 5.41 -11.04 3.90
C ILE A 94 6.77 -11.73 3.88
N ASP A 95 7.26 -12.22 5.02
CA ASP A 95 8.57 -12.89 5.12
C ASP A 95 8.65 -14.10 4.18
N VAL A 96 7.60 -14.92 4.14
CA VAL A 96 7.49 -16.07 3.22
C VAL A 96 7.54 -15.63 1.74
N LYS A 97 6.98 -14.46 1.41
CA LYS A 97 7.01 -13.92 0.03
C LYS A 97 8.38 -13.33 -0.31
N LEU A 98 9.01 -12.62 0.62
CA LEU A 98 10.35 -12.05 0.44
C LEU A 98 11.42 -13.12 0.32
N GLU A 99 11.35 -14.20 1.09
CA GLU A 99 12.27 -15.34 0.96
C GLU A 99 12.22 -15.94 -0.46
N ARG A 100 11.02 -16.04 -1.05
CA ARG A 100 10.85 -16.51 -2.44
C ARG A 100 11.46 -15.53 -3.44
N GLU A 101 11.24 -14.23 -3.25
CA GLU A 101 11.80 -13.21 -4.12
C GLU A 101 13.34 -13.19 -4.05
N GLU A 102 13.91 -13.26 -2.85
CA GLU A 102 15.36 -13.34 -2.64
C GLU A 102 15.97 -14.56 -3.34
N ALA A 103 15.31 -15.72 -3.24
CA ALA A 103 15.73 -16.93 -3.95
C ALA A 103 15.67 -16.77 -5.49
N LEU A 104 14.70 -16.03 -6.02
CA LEU A 104 14.62 -15.71 -7.45
C LEU A 104 15.76 -14.78 -7.87
N GLN A 105 16.04 -13.73 -7.10
CA GLN A 105 17.15 -12.80 -7.39
C GLN A 105 18.50 -13.53 -7.41
N LYS A 106 18.80 -14.38 -6.41
CA LYS A 106 20.03 -15.20 -6.39
C LYS A 106 20.20 -16.08 -7.63
N ARG A 107 19.09 -16.63 -8.15
CA ARG A 107 19.10 -17.45 -9.39
C ARG A 107 19.37 -16.59 -10.62
N LEU A 108 18.77 -15.41 -10.71
CA LEU A 108 19.00 -14.47 -11.81
C LEU A 108 20.44 -13.96 -11.82
N GLU A 109 21.00 -13.60 -10.66
CA GLU A 109 22.41 -13.20 -10.53
C GLU A 109 23.39 -14.29 -10.93
N LYS A 110 23.08 -15.56 -10.60
CA LYS A 110 23.89 -16.70 -11.06
C LYS A 110 23.85 -16.84 -12.57
N LYS A 111 22.66 -16.79 -13.18
CA LYS A 111 22.49 -16.86 -14.64
C LYS A 111 23.21 -15.73 -15.37
N ASN A 112 23.11 -14.50 -14.86
CA ASN A 112 23.76 -13.33 -15.47
C ASN A 112 25.30 -13.43 -15.41
N ARG A 113 25.86 -14.02 -14.34
CA ARG A 113 27.30 -14.30 -14.24
C ARG A 113 27.76 -15.38 -15.22
N GLU A 114 26.95 -16.41 -15.43
CA GLU A 114 27.25 -17.48 -16.38
C GLU A 114 27.18 -16.97 -17.83
N ALA A 115 26.16 -16.17 -18.17
CA ALA A 115 25.97 -15.61 -19.52
C ALA A 115 26.92 -14.45 -19.87
N GLY A 116 27.47 -13.75 -18.88
CA GLY A 116 28.47 -12.68 -19.09
C GLY A 116 29.92 -13.18 -19.18
N ASN A 117 30.14 -14.47 -18.97
CA ASN A 117 31.45 -15.13 -19.09
C ASN A 117 31.58 -15.95 -20.41
N GLU A 118 30.60 -15.82 -21.32
CA GLU A 118 30.62 -16.31 -22.70
C GLU A 118 30.80 -15.14 -23.68
#